data_AF-A0A944YT95-F1
#
_entry.id   AF-A0A944YT95-F1
#
_cell.length_a   1.000
_cell.length_b   1.000
_cell.length_c   1.000
_cell.angle_alpha   90.00
_cell.angle_beta   90.00
_cell.angle_gamma   90.00
#
_symmetry.space_group_name_H-M   'P 1'
#
loop_
_entity.id
_entity.type
_entity.pdbx_description
1 polymer ?
#
loop_
_entity_poly.entity_id
_entity_poly.type
_entity_poly.pdbx_seq_one_letter_code
_entity_poly.pdbx_strand_id
1 'polypeptide(L)'
;MEVTFMTQTLSVLFLLIICSFTYIISKKIKFPYTVLLVIVGLLLIPISNMELFSFIDDFTLTPDLLFFVFLPVLLFEAAYNINYRKLLNNWKTITAMAVF
;
A
#
# COMPACT_ATOMS: atom_id res chain seq x y z
N MET A 1 12.96 7.86 23.39
CA MET A 1 11.53 7.58 23.15
C MET A 1 10.88 8.68 22.32
N GLU A 2 11.04 9.96 22.66
CA GLU A 2 10.45 11.05 21.85
C GLU A 2 11.08 11.16 20.44
N VAL A 3 12.42 11.09 20.34
CA VAL A 3 13.14 11.20 19.06
C VAL A 3 12.84 10.04 18.10
N THR A 4 12.69 8.81 18.62
CA THR A 4 12.34 7.62 17.84
C THR A 4 10.89 7.67 17.33
N PHE A 5 9.98 8.27 18.12
CA PHE A 5 8.60 8.46 17.67
C PHE A 5 8.51 9.52 16.57
N MET A 6 9.25 10.63 16.69
CA MET A 6 9.31 11.70 15.68
C MET A 6 9.90 11.25 14.33
N THR A 7 10.88 10.35 14.35
CA THR A 7 11.49 9.78 13.14
C THR A 7 10.54 8.80 12.44
N GLN A 8 9.84 7.96 13.20
CA GLN A 8 8.81 7.07 12.65
C GLN A 8 7.65 7.82 12.00
N THR A 9 7.12 8.88 12.63
CA THR A 9 6.05 9.69 12.03
C THR A 9 6.52 10.39 10.77
N LEU A 10 7.75 10.92 10.77
CA LEU A 10 8.37 11.52 9.59
C LEU A 10 8.49 10.51 8.45
N SER A 11 8.95 9.29 8.73
CA SER A 11 9.09 8.22 7.74
C SER A 11 7.75 7.85 7.12
N VAL A 12 6.71 7.63 7.92
CA VAL A 12 5.36 7.31 7.42
C VAL A 12 4.81 8.42 6.54
N LEU A 13 4.93 9.69 6.97
CA LEU A 13 4.49 10.83 6.18
C LEU A 13 5.25 10.94 4.87
N PHE A 14 6.57 10.73 4.89
CA PHE A 14 7.41 10.75 3.71
C PHE A 14 7.05 9.64 2.71
N LEU A 15 6.86 8.41 3.20
CA LEU A 15 6.39 7.27 2.39
C LEU A 15 4.99 7.52 1.80
N LEU A 16 4.07 8.14 2.55
CA LEU A 16 2.76 8.53 2.04
C LEU A 16 2.85 9.60 0.94
N ILE A 17 3.76 10.56 1.07
CA ILE A 17 4.01 11.57 0.02
C ILE A 17 4.53 10.90 -1.26
N ILE A 18 5.50 9.99 -1.14
CA ILE A 18 6.02 9.22 -2.27
C ILE A 18 4.91 8.41 -2.94
N CYS A 19 4.09 7.75 -2.14
CA CYS A 19 2.94 6.96 -2.60
C CYS A 19 1.94 7.82 -3.40
N SER A 20 1.58 9.00 -2.87
CA SER A 20 0.69 9.96 -3.52
C SER A 20 1.28 10.52 -4.82
N PHE A 21 2.57 10.86 -4.81
CA PHE A 21 3.26 11.34 -6.01
C PHE A 21 3.32 10.26 -7.10
N THR A 22 3.59 9.01 -6.71
CA THR A 22 3.58 7.85 -7.60
C THR A 22 2.20 7.63 -8.25
N TYR A 23 1.12 7.84 -7.49
CA TYR A 23 -0.24 7.79 -8.04
C TYR A 23 -0.48 8.85 -9.13
N ILE A 24 -0.05 10.09 -8.89
CA ILE A 24 -0.16 11.18 -9.87
C ILE A 24 0.65 10.87 -11.13
N ILE A 25 1.88 10.36 -10.97
CA ILE A 25 2.73 9.94 -12.09
C ILE A 25 2.07 8.80 -12.88
N SER A 26 1.57 7.78 -12.19
CA SER A 26 0.86 6.65 -12.79
C SER A 26 -0.30 7.12 -13.67
N LYS A 27 -1.10 8.07 -13.18
CA LYS A 27 -2.21 8.63 -13.93
C LYS A 27 -1.75 9.41 -15.18
N LYS A 28 -0.62 10.12 -15.09
CA LYS A 28 -0.04 10.85 -16.25
C LYS A 28 0.49 9.91 -17.32
N ILE A 29 1.18 8.84 -16.93
CA ILE A 29 1.82 7.89 -17.85
C ILE A 29 0.83 6.79 -18.30
N LYS A 30 -0.37 6.71 -17.70
CA LYS A 30 -1.37 5.64 -17.90
C LYS A 30 -0.83 4.24 -17.61
N PHE A 31 0.15 4.15 -16.70
CA PHE A 31 0.76 2.89 -16.30
C PHE A 31 0.13 2.37 -15.01
N PRO A 32 -0.03 1.04 -14.81
CA PRO A 32 -0.65 0.50 -13.60
C PRO A 32 0.03 1.00 -12.32
N TYR A 33 -0.75 1.65 -11.45
CA TYR A 33 -0.25 2.26 -10.22
C TYR A 33 0.43 1.24 -9.31
N THR A 34 -0.14 0.04 -9.17
CA THR A 34 0.40 -1.03 -8.33
C THR A 34 1.80 -1.46 -8.76
N VAL A 35 2.03 -1.59 -10.07
CA VAL A 35 3.34 -1.97 -10.61
C VAL A 35 4.38 -0.87 -10.37
N LEU A 36 3.98 0.40 -10.58
CA LEU A 36 4.83 1.55 -10.29
C LEU A 36 5.22 1.62 -8.81
N LEU A 37 4.27 1.36 -7.91
CA LEU A 37 4.52 1.39 -6.48
C LEU A 37 5.54 0.34 -6.05
N VAL A 38 5.49 -0.86 -6.64
CA VAL A 38 6.49 -1.93 -6.40
C VAL A 38 7.87 -1.50 -6.88
N ILE A 39 7.97 -0.90 -8.08
CA ILE A 39 9.25 -0.42 -8.62
C ILE A 39 9.84 0.68 -7.72
N VAL A 40 9.02 1.66 -7.31
CA VAL A 40 9.45 2.75 -6.43
C VAL A 40 9.90 2.20 -5.07
N GLY A 41 9.16 1.26 -4.49
CA GLY A 41 9.56 0.59 -3.25
C GLY A 41 10.88 -0.16 -3.37
N LEU A 42 11.10 -0.86 -4.48
CA LEU A 42 12.35 -1.58 -4.74
C LEU A 42 13.53 -0.60 -4.89
N LEU A 43 13.32 0.53 -5.57
CA LEU A 43 14.32 1.60 -5.68
C LEU A 43 14.62 2.28 -4.35
N LEU A 44 13.67 2.30 -3.41
CA LEU A 44 13.87 2.89 -2.09
C LEU A 44 14.89 2.11 -1.23
N ILE A 45 15.05 0.81 -1.45
CA ILE A 45 15.97 -0.06 -0.69
C ILE A 45 17.45 0.40 -0.81
N PRO A 46 18.03 0.58 -2.02
CA PRO A 46 19.39 1.11 -2.12
C PRO A 46 19.50 2.58 -1.67
N ILE A 47 18.40 3.35 -1.73
CA ILE A 47 18.38 4.77 -1.34
C ILE A 47 18.40 4.92 0.19
N SER A 48 17.75 4.02 0.95
CA SER A 48 17.72 4.08 2.42
C SER A 48 19.10 3.87 3.06
N ASN A 49 20.01 3.20 2.34
CA ASN A 49 21.40 3.01 2.78
C ASN A 49 22.25 4.30 2.71
N MET A 50 21.74 5.40 2.13
CA MET A 50 22.42 6.69 2.16
C MET A 50 22.11 7.44 3.46
N GLU A 51 23.11 8.06 4.10
CA GLU A 51 22.96 8.76 5.39
C GLU A 51 21.80 9.77 5.43
N LEU A 52 21.54 10.45 4.31
CA LEU A 52 20.46 11.43 4.16
C LEU A 52 19.03 10.83 4.24
N PHE A 53 18.87 9.54 3.98
CA PHE A 53 17.56 8.86 3.91
C PHE A 53 17.44 7.67 4.88
N SER A 54 18.35 7.55 5.84
CA SER A 54 18.36 6.51 6.87
C SER A 54 17.06 6.45 7.68
N PHE A 55 16.35 7.58 7.83
CA PHE A 55 15.07 7.66 8.52
C PHE A 55 13.94 6.85 7.86
N ILE A 56 14.09 6.45 6.59
CA ILE A 56 13.08 5.66 5.89
C ILE A 56 12.96 4.26 6.51
N ASP A 57 14.07 3.67 6.94
CA ASP A 57 14.09 2.33 7.54
C ASP A 57 13.59 2.29 8.99
N ASP A 58 13.41 3.46 9.63
CA ASP A 58 12.86 3.53 11.00
C ASP A 58 11.39 3.10 11.08
N PHE A 59 10.66 3.17 9.97
CA PHE A 59 9.30 2.65 9.86
C PHE A 59 9.30 1.30 9.15
N THR A 60 9.17 0.24 9.94
CA THR A 60 8.99 -1.12 9.42
C THR A 60 7.51 -1.47 9.37
N LEU A 61 7.00 -1.82 8.18
CA LEU A 61 5.68 -2.44 8.03
C LEU A 61 5.69 -3.83 8.65
N THR A 62 5.24 -3.94 9.91
CA THR A 62 5.13 -5.23 10.59
C THR A 62 3.91 -6.01 10.07
N PRO A 63 3.96 -7.35 10.10
CA PRO A 63 2.80 -8.18 9.77
C PRO A 63 1.56 -7.80 10.58
N ASP A 64 1.71 -7.49 11.87
CA ASP A 64 0.61 -7.10 12.74
C ASP A 64 -0.10 -5.83 12.23
N LEU A 65 0.66 -4.79 11.86
CA LEU A 65 0.07 -3.58 11.27
C LEU A 65 -0.63 -3.90 9.94
N LEU A 66 -0.04 -4.77 9.12
CA LEU A 66 -0.61 -5.18 7.84
C LEU A 66 -1.94 -5.91 8.03
N PHE A 67 -2.00 -6.89 8.93
CA PHE A 67 -3.19 -7.71 9.18
C PHE A 67 -4.29 -6.99 9.96
N PHE A 68 -3.94 -6.13 10.92
CA PHE A 68 -4.93 -5.50 11.81
C PHE A 68 -5.34 -4.10 11.38
N VAL A 69 -4.53 -3.39 10.59
CA VAL A 69 -4.83 -2.02 10.16
C VAL A 69 -5.07 -1.96 8.65
N PHE A 70 -4.09 -2.36 7.84
CA PHE A 70 -4.17 -2.16 6.39
C PHE A 70 -5.17 -3.11 5.72
N LEU A 71 -5.08 -4.42 5.97
CA LEU A 71 -5.95 -5.42 5.36
C LEU A 71 -7.44 -5.16 5.62
N PRO A 72 -7.89 -4.90 6.86
CA PRO A 72 -9.31 -4.64 7.12
C PRO A 72 -9.81 -3.41 6.37
N VAL A 73 -9.03 -2.33 6.33
CA VAL A 73 -9.39 -1.10 5.60
C VAL A 73 -9.46 -1.36 4.10
N LEU A 74 -8.46 -2.03 3.52
CA LEU A 74 -8.40 -2.34 2.09
C LEU A 74 -9.50 -3.31 1.65
N LEU A 75 -9.75 -4.36 2.44
CA LEU A 75 -10.81 -5.33 2.18
C LEU A 75 -12.19 -4.68 2.27
N PHE A 76 -12.39 -3.78 3.24
CA PHE A 76 -13.64 -3.03 3.37
C PHE A 76 -13.87 -2.11 2.16
N GLU A 77 -12.87 -1.34 1.74
CA GLU A 77 -12.97 -0.48 0.56
C GLU A 77 -13.27 -1.30 -0.70
N ALA A 78 -12.54 -2.40 -0.91
CA ALA A 78 -12.75 -3.29 -2.04
C ALA A 78 -14.17 -3.89 -2.04
N ALA A 79 -14.64 -4.37 -0.89
CA ALA A 79 -15.99 -4.91 -0.75
C ALA A 79 -17.07 -3.85 -0.99
N TYR A 80 -16.86 -2.62 -0.50
CA TYR A 80 -17.79 -1.50 -0.69
C TYR A 80 -17.92 -1.09 -2.16
N ASN A 81 -16.83 -1.18 -2.93
CA ASN A 81 -16.82 -0.86 -4.35
C ASN A 81 -17.43 -1.96 -5.25
N ILE A 82 -17.73 -3.16 -4.72
CA ILE A 82 -18.34 -4.25 -5.48
C ILE A 82 -19.84 -4.01 -5.70
N ASN A 83 -20.32 -4.26 -6.92
CA ASN A 83 -21.76 -4.24 -7.21
C ASN A 83 -22.45 -5.47 -6.63
N TYR A 84 -23.19 -5.27 -5.53
CA TYR A 84 -23.87 -6.35 -4.81
C TYR A 84 -24.86 -7.16 -5.67
N ARG A 85 -25.56 -6.55 -6.65
CA ARG A 85 -26.51 -7.26 -7.52
C ARG A 85 -25.79 -8.20 -8.48
N LYS A 86 -24.68 -7.75 -9.06
CA LYS A 86 -23.83 -8.59 -9.93
C LYS A 86 -23.19 -9.72 -9.15
N LEU A 87 -22.77 -9.45 -7.91
CA LEU A 87 -22.23 -10.45 -6.99
C LEU A 87 -23.25 -11.58 -6.75
N LEU A 88 -24.48 -11.23 -6.37
CA LEU A 88 -25.56 -12.21 -6.13
C LEU A 88 -25.94 -13.00 -7.39
N ASN A 89 -26.07 -12.32 -8.54
CA ASN A 89 -26.43 -12.97 -9.80
C ASN A 89 -25.37 -13.97 -10.28
N ASN A 90 -24.09 -13.76 -9.96
CA ASN A 90 -22.98 -14.60 -10.40
C ASN A 90 -22.33 -15.40 -9.26
N TRP A 91 -22.99 -15.50 -8.10
CA TRP A 91 -22.36 -16.04 -6.89
C TRP A 91 -21.82 -17.45 -7.08
N LYS A 92 -22.52 -18.31 -7.84
CA LYS A 92 -22.08 -19.68 -8.16
C LYS A 92 -20.74 -19.72 -8.89
N THR A 93 -20.55 -18.85 -9.89
CA THR A 93 -19.29 -18.78 -10.66
C THR A 93 -18.17 -18.18 -9.81
N ILE A 94 -18.49 -17.16 -9.02
CA ILE A 94 -17.52 -16.48 -8.15
C ILE A 94 -17.05 -17.43 -7.06
N THR A 95 -17.93 -18.20 -6.41
CA THR A 95 -17.52 -19.19 -5.40
C THR A 95 -16.76 -20.35 -6.01
N ALA A 96 -17.13 -20.79 -7.23
CA ALA A 96 -16.36 -21.79 -7.94
C ALA A 96 -14.91 -21.33 -8.15
N MET A 97 -14.68 -20.10 -8.63
CA MET A 97 -13.33 -19.53 -8.82
C MET A 97 -12.59 -19.16 -7.53
N ALA A 98 -13.32 -18.99 -6.41
CA ALA A 98 -12.71 -18.65 -5.13
C ALA A 98 -12.21 -19.90 -4.37
N VAL A 99 -12.86 -21.04 -4.58
CA VAL A 99 -12.55 -22.30 -3.90
C VAL A 99 -11.70 -23.24 -4.77
N PHE A 100 -11.95 -23.27 -6.07
CA PHE A 100 -11.22 -24.06 -7.06
C PHE A 100 -10.29 -23.17 -7.88
#